data_AF-A0A4R0XK53-F1
#
_entry.id   AF-A0A4R0XK53-F1
#
_cell.length_a   1.000
_cell.length_b   1.000
_cell.length_c   1.000
_cell.angle_alpha   90.00
_cell.angle_beta   90.00
_cell.angle_gamma   90.00
#
_symmetry.space_group_name_H-M   'P 1'
#
loop_
_entity.id
_entity.type
_entity.pdbx_description
1 polymer ?
#
loop_
_entity_poly.entity_id
_entity_poly.type
_entity_poly.pdbx_seq_one_letter_code
_entity_poly.pdbx_strand_id
1 'polypeptide(L)'
;MYERFRLLATALKLPSWEGEALRPFLSELKQRLESKAARLRAMLPGISIETSRDAISRASVMFSWRRMDEVFENIETQLDLEEQAWELIDVLPACYEPDSSDVPLAALPRVSIRSFASRLQEALRLDAPHAYLLTAQMFGAQDWLTLVGPKPFLQIAEPIYRYGREFVAGCEYARLAPCAAARRADEDFEALTQIRQEVFQADLAQSEFVDQPGLLCAGSVGATLHLLDREYDIAEWKARTTLKAVDETYPRDCRLALAPHNTTHLLYIRLRTVLHAALQFSGRSDEAQVEREYLVTRGREYRAEYERLLKEWAPRGATAQQRTALRLVH
;
A
#
# COMPACT_ATOMS: atom_id res chain seq x y z
N MET A 1 10.68 -9.71 5.93
CA MET A 1 9.56 -9.46 6.87
C MET A 1 9.88 -8.37 7.89
N TYR A 2 11.05 -8.41 8.53
CA TYR A 2 11.50 -7.35 9.44
C TYR A 2 11.43 -5.93 8.86
N GLU A 3 11.78 -5.70 7.59
CA GLU A 3 11.62 -4.39 6.95
C GLU A 3 10.18 -3.85 6.96
N ARG A 4 9.17 -4.72 6.79
CA ARG A 4 7.75 -4.32 6.90
C ARG A 4 7.38 -3.98 8.33
N PHE A 5 7.90 -4.74 9.30
CA PHE A 5 7.74 -4.45 10.71
C PHE A 5 8.32 -3.07 11.03
N ARG A 6 9.55 -2.77 10.61
CA ARG A 6 10.21 -1.46 10.82
C ARG A 6 9.40 -0.33 10.19
N LEU A 7 8.94 -0.52 8.96
CA LEU A 7 8.11 0.45 8.25
C LEU A 7 6.83 0.77 9.03
N LEU A 8 6.10 -0.27 9.45
CA LEU A 8 4.85 -0.09 10.19
C LEU A 8 5.09 0.48 11.59
N ALA A 9 6.08 -0.01 12.33
CA ALA A 9 6.43 0.49 13.65
C ALA A 9 6.81 1.99 13.61
N THR A 10 7.58 2.39 12.60
CA THR A 10 7.93 3.80 12.36
C THR A 10 6.70 4.63 12.01
N ALA A 11 5.84 4.15 11.10
CA ALA A 11 4.63 4.86 10.69
C ALA A 11 3.62 5.03 11.84
N LEU A 12 3.61 4.09 12.79
CA LEU A 12 2.82 4.14 14.02
C LEU A 12 3.55 4.86 15.17
N LYS A 13 4.69 5.52 14.91
CA LYS A 13 5.48 6.25 15.91
C LYS A 13 5.75 5.43 17.19
N LEU A 14 6.01 4.14 17.05
CA LEU A 14 6.30 3.28 18.20
C LEU A 14 7.68 3.61 18.80
N PRO A 15 7.92 3.32 20.09
CA PRO A 15 9.21 3.54 20.72
C PRO A 15 10.33 2.78 20.00
N SER A 16 11.58 3.22 20.19
CA SER A 16 12.74 2.49 19.66
C SER A 16 12.76 1.05 20.15
N TRP A 17 13.10 0.11 19.26
CA TRP A 17 13.13 -1.34 19.52
C TRP A 17 14.52 -1.96 19.29
N GLU A 18 15.53 -1.16 18.94
CA GLU A 18 16.85 -1.65 18.58
C GLU A 18 17.77 -1.78 19.80
N GLY A 19 18.51 -2.89 19.87
CA GLY A 19 19.55 -3.11 20.89
C GLY A 19 18.99 -3.09 22.32
N GLU A 20 19.55 -2.23 23.17
CA GLU A 20 19.14 -2.10 24.58
C GLU A 20 17.67 -1.65 24.75
N ALA A 21 17.07 -1.06 23.72
CA ALA A 21 15.68 -0.62 23.76
C ALA A 21 14.66 -1.76 23.56
N LEU A 22 15.10 -2.97 23.16
CA LEU A 22 14.20 -4.08 22.83
C LEU A 22 13.28 -4.49 24.00
N ARG A 23 13.83 -4.74 25.19
CA ARG A 23 13.02 -5.16 26.35
C ARG A 23 12.05 -4.07 26.82
N PRO A 24 12.46 -2.79 26.94
CA PRO A 24 11.53 -1.68 27.17
C PRO A 24 10.42 -1.60 26.11
N PHE A 25 10.76 -1.77 24.83
CA PHE A 25 9.80 -1.76 23.73
C PHE A 25 8.73 -2.84 23.88
N LEU A 26 9.13 -4.11 24.08
CA LEU A 26 8.18 -5.22 24.24
C LEU A 26 7.27 -5.02 25.46
N SER A 27 7.83 -4.52 26.56
CA SER A 27 7.08 -4.21 27.78
C SER A 27 6.02 -3.12 27.54
N GLU A 28 6.40 -2.06 26.83
CA GLU A 28 5.49 -0.97 26.47
C GLU A 28 4.39 -1.45 25.52
N LEU A 29 4.70 -2.28 24.51
CA LEU A 29 3.68 -2.86 23.63
C LEU A 29 2.65 -3.67 24.42
N LYS A 30 3.12 -4.54 25.33
CA LYS A 30 2.26 -5.34 26.20
C LYS A 30 1.36 -4.46 27.06
N GLN A 31 1.93 -3.44 27.71
CA GLN A 31 1.17 -2.48 28.51
C GLN A 31 0.10 -1.75 27.69
N ARG A 32 0.41 -1.34 26.46
CA ARG A 32 -0.56 -0.67 25.57
C ARG A 32 -1.70 -1.60 25.17
N LEU A 33 -1.41 -2.86 24.86
CA LEU A 33 -2.44 -3.86 24.57
C LEU A 33 -3.37 -4.08 25.76
N GLU A 34 -2.82 -4.22 26.96
CA GLU A 34 -3.60 -4.38 28.19
C GLU A 34 -4.47 -3.16 28.46
N SER A 35 -3.91 -1.96 28.28
CA SER A 35 -4.65 -0.70 28.39
C SER A 35 -5.77 -0.64 27.36
N LYS A 36 -5.52 -1.08 26.12
CA LYS A 36 -6.51 -1.12 25.05
C LYS A 36 -7.65 -2.09 25.36
N ALA A 37 -7.35 -3.27 25.91
CA ALA A 37 -8.35 -4.22 26.39
C ALA A 37 -9.15 -3.65 27.58
N ALA A 38 -8.51 -2.99 28.54
CA ALA A 38 -9.21 -2.34 29.65
C ALA A 38 -10.18 -1.24 29.16
N ARG A 39 -9.76 -0.42 28.18
CA ARG A 39 -10.62 0.58 27.53
C ARG A 39 -11.81 -0.08 26.84
N LEU A 40 -11.59 -1.12 26.04
CA LEU A 40 -12.65 -1.85 25.35
C LEU A 40 -13.70 -2.42 26.32
N ARG A 41 -13.25 -3.04 27.42
CA ARG A 41 -14.14 -3.48 28.50
C ARG A 41 -14.95 -2.34 29.11
N ALA A 42 -14.34 -1.18 29.35
CA ALA A 42 -15.04 -0.03 29.91
C ALA A 42 -16.11 0.53 28.96
N MET A 43 -15.90 0.43 27.65
CA MET A 43 -16.84 0.90 26.62
C MET A 43 -17.98 -0.07 26.32
N LEU A 44 -17.83 -1.37 26.62
CA LEU A 44 -18.83 -2.40 26.36
C LEU A 44 -19.34 -3.01 27.68
N PRO A 45 -20.44 -2.49 28.24
CA PRO A 45 -21.04 -3.08 29.43
C PRO A 45 -21.40 -4.56 29.18
N GLY A 46 -21.02 -5.43 30.12
CA GLY A 46 -21.38 -6.85 30.09
C GLY A 46 -20.31 -7.79 29.55
N ILE A 47 -19.18 -7.29 29.01
CA ILE A 47 -18.04 -8.15 28.67
C ILE A 47 -17.03 -8.25 29.82
N SER A 48 -16.40 -9.41 29.96
CA SER A 48 -15.30 -9.60 30.92
C SER A 48 -13.98 -9.08 30.34
N ILE A 49 -12.94 -8.97 31.18
CA ILE A 49 -11.61 -8.57 30.70
C ILE A 49 -11.01 -9.64 29.77
N GLU A 50 -11.32 -10.91 30.03
CA GLU A 50 -10.90 -12.06 29.20
C GLU A 50 -11.53 -11.96 27.81
N THR A 51 -12.83 -11.70 27.72
CA THR A 51 -13.51 -11.47 26.43
C THR A 51 -12.90 -10.29 25.68
N SER A 52 -12.58 -9.20 26.41
CA SER A 52 -11.93 -8.05 25.79
C SER A 52 -10.53 -8.37 25.27
N ARG A 53 -9.71 -9.09 26.03
CA ARG A 53 -8.37 -9.52 25.61
C ARG A 53 -8.43 -10.44 24.39
N ASP A 54 -9.39 -11.37 24.35
CA ASP A 54 -9.61 -12.23 23.19
C ASP A 54 -10.04 -11.44 21.96
N ALA A 55 -10.87 -10.41 22.11
CA ALA A 55 -11.27 -9.54 21.00
C ALA A 55 -10.08 -8.75 20.44
N ILE A 56 -9.24 -8.16 21.30
CA ILE A 56 -8.01 -7.47 20.88
C ILE A 56 -7.05 -8.44 20.19
N SER A 57 -6.90 -9.64 20.72
CA SER A 57 -6.03 -10.68 20.15
C SER A 57 -6.48 -11.05 18.74
N ARG A 58 -7.77 -11.38 18.57
CA ARG A 58 -8.34 -11.73 17.27
C ARG A 58 -8.26 -10.59 16.27
N ALA A 59 -8.50 -9.35 16.72
CA ALA A 59 -8.34 -8.16 15.90
C ALA A 59 -6.89 -7.94 15.43
N SER A 60 -5.93 -8.46 16.20
CA SER A 60 -4.49 -8.46 15.92
C SER A 60 -3.99 -9.76 15.28
N VAL A 61 -4.89 -10.59 14.72
CA VAL A 61 -4.57 -11.89 14.09
C VAL A 61 -3.90 -12.90 15.05
N MET A 62 -3.96 -12.63 16.35
CA MET A 62 -3.56 -13.55 17.40
C MET A 62 -4.77 -14.40 17.82
N PHE A 63 -4.65 -15.72 17.71
CA PHE A 63 -5.75 -16.63 18.05
C PHE A 63 -6.24 -16.48 19.50
N SER A 64 -5.34 -16.15 20.43
CA SER A 64 -5.64 -15.96 21.84
C SER A 64 -4.66 -15.00 22.50
N TRP A 65 -5.06 -14.45 23.65
CA TRP A 65 -4.17 -13.62 24.47
C TRP A 65 -2.94 -14.39 24.96
N ARG A 66 -3.13 -15.68 25.28
CA ARG A 66 -2.01 -16.55 25.67
C ARG A 66 -0.97 -16.66 24.57
N ARG A 67 -1.39 -16.83 23.30
CA ARG A 67 -0.45 -16.87 22.18
C ARG A 67 0.31 -15.55 22.08
N MET A 68 -0.36 -14.43 22.27
CA MET A 68 0.27 -13.11 22.27
C MET A 68 1.34 -13.00 23.36
N ASP A 69 1.04 -13.42 24.61
CA ASP A 69 2.03 -13.47 25.70
C ASP A 69 3.24 -14.34 25.35
N GLU A 70 3.02 -15.54 24.79
CA GLU A 70 4.09 -16.45 24.35
C GLU A 70 5.02 -15.79 23.30
N VAL A 71 4.46 -15.03 22.35
CA VAL A 71 5.28 -14.31 21.35
C VAL A 71 6.17 -13.26 22.01
N PHE A 72 5.65 -12.47 22.95
CA PHE A 72 6.45 -11.47 23.67
C PHE A 72 7.55 -12.11 24.53
N GLU A 73 7.28 -13.26 25.14
CA GLU A 73 8.24 -13.98 25.98
C GLU A 73 9.37 -14.63 25.16
N ASN A 74 9.06 -15.11 23.95
CA ASN A 74 10.03 -15.76 23.06
C ASN A 74 11.03 -14.81 22.39
N ILE A 75 10.87 -13.49 22.52
CA ILE A 75 11.77 -12.51 21.91
C ILE A 75 12.71 -11.97 22.98
N GLU A 76 13.94 -12.49 22.99
CA GLU A 76 14.96 -12.11 23.97
C GLU A 76 16.03 -11.18 23.39
N THR A 77 16.32 -11.34 22.11
CA THR A 77 17.39 -10.67 21.37
C THR A 77 16.87 -9.97 20.13
N GLN A 78 17.70 -9.10 19.55
CA GLN A 78 17.37 -8.43 18.28
C GLN A 78 17.15 -9.43 17.15
N LEU A 79 17.92 -10.52 17.13
CA LEU A 79 17.79 -11.59 16.14
C LEU A 79 16.42 -12.28 16.26
N ASP A 80 15.97 -12.57 17.48
CA ASP A 80 14.65 -13.17 17.71
C ASP A 80 13.53 -12.27 17.18
N LEU A 81 13.65 -10.95 17.38
CA LEU A 81 12.69 -9.99 16.82
C LEU A 81 12.71 -10.00 15.29
N GLU A 82 13.88 -10.06 14.66
CA GLU A 82 14.00 -10.10 13.20
C GLU A 82 13.36 -11.35 12.60
N GLU A 83 13.54 -12.51 13.25
CA GLU A 83 12.95 -13.79 12.85
C GLU A 83 11.43 -13.85 13.10
N GLN A 84 10.97 -13.33 14.24
CA GLN A 84 9.57 -13.35 14.68
C GLN A 84 8.76 -12.11 14.29
N ALA A 85 9.35 -11.17 13.53
CA ALA A 85 8.73 -9.90 13.15
C ALA A 85 7.34 -10.07 12.48
N TRP A 86 7.13 -11.19 11.79
CA TRP A 86 5.86 -11.49 11.14
C TRP A 86 4.72 -11.79 12.12
N GLU A 87 5.01 -12.32 13.31
CA GLU A 87 4.00 -12.52 14.35
C GLU A 87 3.65 -11.17 14.99
N LEU A 88 4.65 -10.33 15.27
CA LEU A 88 4.41 -9.03 15.91
C LEU A 88 3.78 -7.97 14.99
N ILE A 89 3.96 -8.04 13.67
CA ILE A 89 3.50 -6.96 12.77
C ILE A 89 1.98 -6.72 12.86
N ASP A 90 1.17 -7.77 13.02
CA ASP A 90 -0.30 -7.67 13.13
C ASP A 90 -0.75 -7.16 14.51
N VAL A 91 0.15 -7.14 15.50
CA VAL A 91 -0.08 -6.62 16.86
C VAL A 91 0.14 -5.11 16.93
N LEU A 92 1.08 -4.57 16.13
CA LEU A 92 1.44 -3.16 16.15
C LEU A 92 0.27 -2.17 16.05
N PRO A 93 -0.77 -2.41 15.21
CA PRO A 93 -1.91 -1.49 15.15
C PRO A 93 -2.63 -1.37 16.49
N ALA A 94 -2.75 -2.44 17.27
CA ALA A 94 -3.40 -2.42 18.58
C ALA A 94 -2.56 -1.69 19.64
N CYS A 95 -1.25 -1.62 19.46
CA CYS A 95 -0.32 -0.90 20.32
C CYS A 95 -0.19 0.60 19.98
N TYR A 96 -0.84 1.06 18.91
CA TYR A 96 -0.74 2.44 18.48
C TYR A 96 -1.66 3.34 19.33
N GLU A 97 -1.12 4.51 19.71
CA GLU A 97 -1.78 5.54 20.50
C GLU A 97 -1.58 6.88 19.76
N PRO A 98 -2.46 7.24 18.81
CA PRO A 98 -2.31 8.46 18.02
C PRO A 98 -2.44 9.70 18.90
N ASP A 99 -1.62 10.71 18.63
CA ASP A 99 -1.75 12.03 19.24
C ASP A 99 -2.61 12.97 18.39
N SER A 100 -2.89 14.20 18.86
CA SER A 100 -3.71 15.15 18.11
C SER A 100 -3.09 15.60 16.78
N SER A 101 -1.77 15.49 16.61
CA SER A 101 -1.07 15.79 15.36
C SER A 101 -1.16 14.65 14.33
N ASP A 102 -1.53 13.45 14.76
CA ASP A 102 -1.75 12.29 13.89
C ASP A 102 -3.14 12.27 13.25
N VAL A 103 -4.06 13.11 13.69
CA VAL A 103 -5.48 13.05 13.30
C VAL A 103 -5.81 14.17 12.30
N PRO A 104 -6.32 13.87 11.09
CA PRO A 104 -6.67 12.55 10.58
C PRO A 104 -5.44 11.72 10.17
N LEU A 105 -5.53 10.41 10.39
CA LEU A 105 -4.42 9.46 10.19
C LEU A 105 -3.86 9.46 8.76
N ALA A 106 -2.53 9.42 8.67
CA ALA A 106 -1.79 9.12 7.45
C ALA A 106 -2.13 7.72 6.89
N ALA A 107 -1.77 7.45 5.63
CA ALA A 107 -2.21 6.27 4.90
C ALA A 107 -1.91 4.92 5.60
N LEU A 108 -0.67 4.70 6.04
CA LEU A 108 -0.26 3.47 6.72
C LEU A 108 -1.04 3.21 8.03
N PRO A 109 -1.02 4.12 9.04
CA PRO A 109 -1.80 3.94 10.26
C PRO A 109 -3.30 3.77 9.98
N ARG A 110 -3.84 4.55 9.05
CA ARG A 110 -5.25 4.50 8.67
C ARG A 110 -5.67 3.13 8.15
N VAL A 111 -4.92 2.55 7.21
CA VAL A 111 -5.22 1.24 6.61
C VAL A 111 -5.07 0.12 7.63
N SER A 112 -4.04 0.19 8.48
CA SER A 112 -3.82 -0.77 9.56
C SER A 112 -4.95 -0.73 10.60
N ILE A 113 -5.38 0.45 11.03
CA ILE A 113 -6.50 0.60 11.97
C ILE A 113 -7.83 0.20 11.33
N ARG A 114 -8.06 0.48 10.04
CA ARG A 114 -9.24 -0.03 9.32
C ARG A 114 -9.29 -1.56 9.31
N SER A 115 -8.15 -2.21 9.08
CA SER A 115 -8.05 -3.67 9.11
C SER A 115 -8.32 -4.21 10.53
N PHE A 116 -7.78 -3.54 11.55
CA PHE A 116 -8.09 -3.84 12.96
C PHE A 116 -9.58 -3.69 13.26
N ALA A 117 -10.23 -2.60 12.84
CA ALA A 117 -11.65 -2.34 13.04
C ALA A 117 -12.53 -3.43 12.41
N SER A 118 -12.24 -3.83 11.17
CA SER A 118 -12.95 -4.92 10.49
C SER A 118 -12.80 -6.26 11.21
N ARG A 119 -11.60 -6.59 11.72
CA ARG A 119 -11.40 -7.82 12.50
C ARG A 119 -12.05 -7.74 13.88
N LEU A 120 -12.08 -6.56 14.51
CA LEU A 120 -12.78 -6.32 15.77
C LEU A 120 -14.30 -6.47 15.59
N GLN A 121 -14.84 -5.99 14.47
CA GLN A 121 -16.23 -6.20 14.07
C GLN A 121 -16.57 -7.70 14.07
N GLU A 122 -15.75 -8.52 13.42
CA GLU A 122 -15.93 -9.97 13.37
C GLU A 122 -15.77 -10.63 14.74
N ALA A 123 -14.75 -10.24 15.50
CA ALA A 123 -14.45 -10.81 16.81
C ALA A 123 -15.57 -10.56 17.83
N LEU A 124 -16.17 -9.37 17.80
CA LEU A 124 -17.25 -8.98 18.71
C LEU A 124 -18.65 -9.20 18.10
N ARG A 125 -18.74 -9.60 16.83
CA ARG A 125 -19.99 -9.74 16.08
C ARG A 125 -20.86 -8.48 16.13
N LEU A 126 -20.21 -7.33 15.97
CA LEU A 126 -20.87 -6.03 15.92
C LEU A 126 -21.20 -5.65 14.47
N ASP A 127 -22.16 -4.77 14.28
CA ASP A 127 -22.35 -4.11 12.99
C ASP A 127 -21.18 -3.16 12.70
N ALA A 128 -20.86 -2.98 11.42
CA ALA A 128 -19.72 -2.18 10.98
C ALA A 128 -19.71 -0.75 11.58
N PRO A 129 -20.81 0.04 11.59
CA PRO A 129 -20.77 1.39 12.15
C PRO A 129 -20.36 1.42 13.63
N HIS A 130 -20.82 0.43 14.41
CA HIS A 130 -20.54 0.34 15.84
C HIS A 130 -19.09 -0.10 16.10
N ALA A 131 -18.59 -1.08 15.35
CA ALA A 131 -17.20 -1.53 15.48
C ALA A 131 -16.20 -0.41 15.13
N TYR A 132 -16.52 0.40 14.12
CA TYR A 132 -15.68 1.51 13.68
C TYR A 132 -15.71 2.68 14.67
N LEU A 133 -16.88 3.00 15.23
CA LEU A 133 -17.00 3.99 16.31
C LEU A 133 -16.23 3.56 17.56
N LEU A 134 -16.41 2.30 17.98
CA LEU A 134 -15.71 1.72 19.12
C LEU A 134 -14.19 1.74 18.91
N THR A 135 -13.74 1.38 17.71
CA THR A 135 -12.32 1.48 17.34
C THR A 135 -11.86 2.94 17.44
N ALA A 136 -12.61 3.91 16.91
CA ALA A 136 -12.21 5.32 17.01
C ALA A 136 -11.99 5.76 18.47
N GLN A 137 -12.93 5.40 19.36
CA GLN A 137 -12.86 5.74 20.78
C GLN A 137 -11.70 5.03 21.51
N MET A 138 -11.43 3.77 21.18
CA MET A 138 -10.26 3.03 21.70
C MET A 138 -8.93 3.70 21.35
N PHE A 139 -8.88 4.39 20.20
CA PHE A 139 -7.74 5.14 19.70
C PHE A 139 -7.83 6.64 20.03
N GLY A 140 -8.70 7.04 20.96
CA GLY A 140 -8.74 8.41 21.49
C GLY A 140 -9.49 9.43 20.64
N ALA A 141 -10.18 9.01 19.58
CA ALA A 141 -10.99 9.90 18.74
C ALA A 141 -12.48 9.79 19.09
N GLN A 142 -13.24 10.88 18.87
CA GLN A 142 -14.69 10.91 19.16
C GLN A 142 -15.49 10.02 18.19
N ASP A 143 -15.05 9.98 16.94
CA ASP A 143 -15.71 9.25 15.86
C ASP A 143 -14.71 8.82 14.78
N TRP A 144 -15.16 7.94 13.91
CA TRP A 144 -14.34 7.39 12.83
C TRP A 144 -13.88 8.44 11.82
N LEU A 145 -14.74 9.41 11.48
CA LEU A 145 -14.44 10.45 10.51
C LEU A 145 -13.34 11.37 11.03
N THR A 146 -13.37 11.71 12.32
CA THR A 146 -12.31 12.45 13.01
C THR A 146 -11.01 11.65 12.92
N LEU A 147 -11.02 10.37 13.29
CA LEU A 147 -9.81 9.53 13.32
C LEU A 147 -9.16 9.38 11.93
N VAL A 148 -9.89 8.91 10.93
CA VAL A 148 -9.31 8.55 9.63
C VAL A 148 -9.48 9.63 8.56
N GLY A 149 -10.30 10.65 8.80
CA GLY A 149 -10.70 11.63 7.79
C GLY A 149 -11.78 11.11 6.84
N PRO A 150 -12.39 11.99 6.03
CA PRO A 150 -13.41 11.60 5.07
C PRO A 150 -12.88 10.62 4.04
N LYS A 151 -13.68 9.60 3.71
CA LYS A 151 -13.45 8.77 2.52
C LYS A 151 -14.23 9.39 1.36
N PRO A 152 -13.56 10.05 0.40
CA PRO A 152 -14.27 10.66 -0.72
C PRO A 152 -14.88 9.58 -1.61
N PHE A 153 -16.06 9.86 -2.16
CA PHE A 153 -16.71 8.97 -3.10
C PHE A 153 -15.96 8.98 -4.45
N LEU A 154 -15.68 7.80 -4.98
CA LEU A 154 -15.07 7.65 -6.29
C LEU A 154 -16.18 7.52 -7.33
N GLN A 155 -16.33 8.55 -8.16
CA GLN A 155 -17.39 8.62 -9.16
C GLN A 155 -17.11 7.66 -10.32
N ILE A 156 -18.10 6.84 -10.67
CA ILE A 156 -18.01 5.84 -11.74
C ILE A 156 -17.96 6.51 -13.12
N ALA A 157 -18.64 7.65 -13.29
CA ALA A 157 -18.86 8.29 -14.59
C ALA A 157 -17.85 9.40 -14.94
N GLU A 158 -17.01 9.81 -13.99
CA GLU A 158 -16.04 10.89 -14.22
C GLU A 158 -14.61 10.34 -14.26
N PRO A 159 -13.75 10.89 -15.14
CA PRO A 159 -12.33 10.58 -15.15
C PRO A 159 -11.69 10.90 -13.79
N ILE A 160 -11.11 9.87 -13.17
CA ILE A 160 -10.52 9.96 -11.84
C ILE A 160 -9.12 10.61 -11.83
N TYR A 161 -8.49 10.72 -13.00
CA TYR A 161 -7.31 11.55 -13.24
C TYR A 161 -7.61 12.57 -14.33
N ARG A 162 -7.08 13.79 -14.18
CA ARG A 162 -7.28 14.89 -15.13
C ARG A 162 -5.94 15.40 -15.61
N TYR A 163 -5.82 15.56 -16.91
CA TYR A 163 -4.68 16.23 -17.53
C TYR A 163 -4.67 17.72 -17.21
N GLY A 164 -3.47 18.26 -17.00
CA GLY A 164 -3.18 19.69 -16.88
C GLY A 164 -1.75 20.00 -17.29
N ARG A 165 -1.39 21.28 -17.22
CA ARG A 165 -0.03 21.78 -17.43
C ARG A 165 0.47 22.41 -16.14
N GLU A 166 1.76 22.27 -15.87
CA GLU A 166 2.42 22.82 -14.69
C GLU A 166 3.80 23.37 -15.05
N PHE A 167 4.21 24.46 -14.40
CA PHE A 167 5.54 25.03 -14.56
C PHE A 167 6.41 24.66 -13.36
N VAL A 168 7.53 23.96 -13.61
CA VAL A 168 8.52 23.59 -12.59
C VAL A 168 9.85 24.19 -13.00
N ALA A 169 10.43 25.05 -12.15
CA ALA A 169 11.68 25.75 -12.41
C ALA A 169 11.73 26.46 -13.79
N GLY A 170 10.61 27.03 -14.23
CA GLY A 170 10.50 27.74 -15.51
C GLY A 170 10.25 26.86 -16.74
N CYS A 171 10.21 25.53 -16.58
CA CYS A 171 9.91 24.59 -17.66
C CYS A 171 8.45 24.12 -17.59
N GLU A 172 7.78 24.02 -18.74
CA GLU A 172 6.41 23.49 -18.84
C GLU A 172 6.42 21.96 -18.87
N TYR A 173 5.57 21.37 -18.03
CA TYR A 173 5.37 19.93 -17.89
C TYR A 173 3.90 19.56 -18.01
N ALA A 174 3.65 18.31 -18.39
CA ALA A 174 2.36 17.68 -18.21
C ALA A 174 2.13 17.31 -16.75
N ARG A 175 0.89 17.46 -16.31
CA ARG A 175 0.41 17.03 -15.00
C ARG A 175 -0.77 16.08 -15.16
N LEU A 176 -0.70 14.95 -14.50
CA LEU A 176 -1.82 14.04 -14.32
C LEU A 176 -2.29 14.17 -12.86
N ALA A 177 -3.34 14.96 -12.66
CA ALA A 177 -3.86 15.26 -11.33
C ALA A 177 -4.94 14.25 -10.92
N PRO A 178 -4.77 13.47 -9.84
CA PRO A 178 -5.83 12.64 -9.31
C PRO A 178 -6.91 13.51 -8.68
N CYS A 179 -8.18 13.11 -8.82
CA CYS A 179 -9.25 13.60 -7.96
C CYS A 179 -8.99 13.18 -6.51
N ALA A 180 -9.68 13.81 -5.54
CA ALA A 180 -9.45 13.52 -4.12
C ALA A 180 -9.71 12.05 -3.76
N ALA A 181 -10.72 11.42 -4.38
CA ALA A 181 -11.06 10.01 -4.17
C ALA A 181 -9.97 9.07 -4.70
N ALA A 182 -9.48 9.31 -5.91
CA ALA A 182 -8.39 8.51 -6.50
C ALA A 182 -7.10 8.65 -5.74
N ARG A 183 -6.73 9.87 -5.32
CA ARG A 183 -5.55 10.08 -4.48
C ARG A 183 -5.66 9.27 -3.19
N ARG A 184 -6.82 9.32 -2.53
CA ARG A 184 -7.07 8.58 -1.30
C ARG A 184 -7.02 7.07 -1.52
N ALA A 185 -7.56 6.58 -2.62
CA ALA A 185 -7.54 5.16 -2.97
C ALA A 185 -6.12 4.67 -3.32
N ASP A 186 -5.36 5.44 -4.10
CA ASP A 186 -3.96 5.14 -4.44
C ASP A 186 -3.09 5.07 -3.16
N GLU A 187 -3.23 6.04 -2.25
CA GLU A 187 -2.52 6.06 -0.96
C GLU A 187 -2.89 4.86 -0.07
N ASP A 188 -4.19 4.56 0.04
CA ASP A 188 -4.67 3.44 0.86
C ASP A 188 -4.21 2.09 0.27
N PHE A 189 -4.22 1.96 -1.05
CA PHE A 189 -3.78 0.75 -1.74
C PHE A 189 -2.26 0.57 -1.59
N GLU A 190 -1.48 1.64 -1.80
CA GLU A 190 -0.03 1.62 -1.61
C GLU A 190 0.33 1.20 -0.17
N ALA A 191 -0.30 1.82 0.83
CA ALA A 191 -0.15 1.44 2.23
C ALA A 191 -0.50 -0.04 2.48
N LEU A 192 -1.57 -0.55 1.86
CA LEU A 192 -1.98 -1.94 1.99
C LEU A 192 -0.96 -2.91 1.37
N THR A 193 -0.39 -2.57 0.22
CA THR A 193 0.66 -3.40 -0.41
C THR A 193 1.93 -3.46 0.42
N GLN A 194 2.27 -2.38 1.14
CA GLN A 194 3.45 -2.33 2.00
C GLN A 194 3.33 -3.23 3.24
N ILE A 195 2.12 -3.39 3.81
CA ILE A 195 1.89 -4.19 5.01
C ILE A 195 1.55 -5.66 4.71
N ARG A 196 1.03 -5.97 3.52
CA ARG A 196 0.65 -7.34 3.13
C ARG A 196 1.82 -8.15 2.58
N GLN A 197 1.76 -9.46 2.75
CA GLN A 197 2.70 -10.38 2.11
C GLN A 197 2.53 -10.35 0.59
N GLU A 198 3.64 -10.44 -0.15
CA GLU A 198 3.68 -10.40 -1.62
C GLU A 198 2.71 -11.39 -2.27
N VAL A 199 2.61 -12.60 -1.72
CA VAL A 199 1.72 -13.66 -2.25
C VAL A 199 0.24 -13.24 -2.31
N PHE A 200 -0.20 -12.31 -1.44
CA PHE A 200 -1.58 -11.82 -1.42
C PHE A 200 -1.76 -10.49 -2.17
N GLN A 201 -0.68 -9.88 -2.65
CA GLN A 201 -0.77 -8.58 -3.34
C GLN A 201 -1.43 -8.72 -4.71
N ALA A 202 -1.27 -9.86 -5.39
CA ALA A 202 -1.87 -10.11 -6.69
C ALA A 202 -3.41 -10.17 -6.59
N ASP A 203 -3.93 -10.95 -5.64
CA ASP A 203 -5.37 -11.06 -5.37
C ASP A 203 -5.97 -9.71 -4.95
N LEU A 204 -5.25 -8.97 -4.10
CA LEU A 204 -5.66 -7.64 -3.69
C LEU A 204 -5.72 -6.66 -4.87
N ALA A 205 -4.68 -6.63 -5.70
CA ALA A 205 -4.64 -5.81 -6.90
C ALA A 205 -5.72 -6.20 -7.90
N GLN A 206 -6.03 -7.50 -8.00
CA GLN A 206 -7.13 -7.99 -8.82
C GLN A 206 -8.48 -7.48 -8.32
N SER A 207 -8.76 -7.59 -7.02
CA SER A 207 -10.01 -7.10 -6.42
C SER A 207 -10.18 -5.59 -6.66
N GLU A 208 -9.14 -4.80 -6.34
CA GLU A 208 -9.21 -3.34 -6.50
C GLU A 208 -9.33 -2.95 -7.99
N PHE A 209 -8.65 -3.67 -8.88
CA PHE A 209 -8.74 -3.43 -10.33
C PHE A 209 -10.13 -3.75 -10.90
N VAL A 210 -10.81 -4.78 -10.39
CA VAL A 210 -12.19 -5.10 -10.82
C VAL A 210 -13.14 -3.97 -10.45
N ASP A 211 -13.00 -3.43 -9.25
CA ASP A 211 -13.84 -2.33 -8.77
C ASP A 211 -13.46 -1.00 -9.43
N GLN A 212 -12.17 -0.76 -9.67
CA GLN A 212 -11.60 0.51 -10.12
C GLN A 212 -10.47 0.30 -11.16
N PRO A 213 -10.79 -0.10 -12.41
CA PRO A 213 -9.79 -0.46 -13.41
C PRO A 213 -8.86 0.70 -13.80
N GLY A 214 -9.29 1.95 -13.61
CA GLY A 214 -8.50 3.15 -13.87
C GLY A 214 -7.51 3.53 -12.76
N LEU A 215 -7.57 2.93 -11.58
CA LEU A 215 -6.73 3.31 -10.44
C LEU A 215 -5.26 2.93 -10.72
N LEU A 216 -4.38 3.93 -10.76
CA LEU A 216 -2.98 3.75 -11.19
C LEU A 216 -2.18 2.85 -10.25
N CYS A 217 -2.38 2.96 -8.94
CA CYS A 217 -1.62 2.14 -7.99
C CYS A 217 -1.97 0.65 -8.14
N ALA A 218 -3.27 0.32 -8.18
CA ALA A 218 -3.74 -1.05 -8.38
C ALA A 218 -3.32 -1.62 -9.75
N GLY A 219 -3.46 -0.83 -10.82
CA GLY A 219 -3.01 -1.22 -12.16
C GLY A 219 -1.50 -1.47 -12.23
N SER A 220 -0.69 -0.56 -11.68
CA SER A 220 0.77 -0.67 -11.68
C SER A 220 1.25 -1.87 -10.88
N VAL A 221 0.73 -2.08 -9.67
CA VAL A 221 1.14 -3.21 -8.81
C VAL A 221 0.67 -4.53 -9.43
N GLY A 222 -0.61 -4.63 -9.80
CA GLY A 222 -1.16 -5.85 -10.38
C GLY A 222 -0.46 -6.26 -11.66
N ALA A 223 -0.25 -5.33 -12.61
CA ALA A 223 0.44 -5.64 -13.85
C ALA A 223 1.91 -6.04 -13.61
N THR A 224 2.59 -5.42 -12.63
CA THR A 224 3.97 -5.79 -12.26
C THR A 224 4.04 -7.22 -11.72
N LEU A 225 3.11 -7.61 -10.86
CA LEU A 225 3.09 -8.96 -10.27
C LEU A 225 2.91 -10.03 -11.36
N HIS A 226 1.94 -9.86 -12.25
CA HIS A 226 1.76 -10.77 -13.39
C HIS A 226 2.96 -10.79 -14.34
N LEU A 227 3.65 -9.65 -14.54
CA LEU A 227 4.88 -9.61 -15.33
C LEU A 227 5.97 -10.49 -14.69
N LEU A 228 6.15 -10.41 -13.37
CA LEU A 228 7.12 -11.20 -12.62
C LEU A 228 6.80 -12.70 -12.64
N ASP A 229 5.51 -13.03 -12.62
CA ASP A 229 5.00 -14.40 -12.74
C ASP A 229 5.00 -14.92 -14.19
N ARG A 230 5.47 -14.10 -15.15
CA ARG A 230 5.58 -14.39 -16.59
C ARG A 230 4.23 -14.56 -17.30
N GLU A 231 3.17 -14.05 -16.70
CA GLU A 231 1.83 -13.99 -17.27
C GLU A 231 1.69 -12.73 -18.14
N TYR A 232 2.52 -12.65 -19.19
CA TYR A 232 2.70 -11.43 -19.99
C TYR A 232 1.41 -10.91 -20.62
N ASP A 233 0.51 -11.79 -21.07
CA ASP A 233 -0.77 -11.38 -21.65
C ASP A 233 -1.69 -10.74 -20.59
N ILE A 234 -1.67 -11.23 -19.34
CA ILE A 234 -2.46 -10.65 -18.24
C ILE A 234 -1.86 -9.31 -17.80
N ALA A 235 -0.53 -9.23 -17.69
CA ALA A 235 0.18 -7.98 -17.40
C ALA A 235 -0.12 -6.91 -18.45
N GLU A 236 -0.06 -7.27 -19.74
CA GLU A 236 -0.42 -6.38 -20.85
C GLU A 236 -1.88 -5.93 -20.75
N TRP A 237 -2.82 -6.87 -20.58
CA TRP A 237 -4.25 -6.56 -20.51
C TRP A 237 -4.58 -5.59 -19.38
N LYS A 238 -4.03 -5.83 -18.17
CA LYS A 238 -4.18 -4.92 -17.03
C LYS A 238 -3.61 -3.54 -17.34
N ALA A 239 -2.37 -3.49 -17.83
CA ALA A 239 -1.70 -2.22 -18.09
C ALA A 239 -2.43 -1.38 -19.15
N ARG A 240 -2.86 -2.01 -20.26
CA ARG A 240 -3.66 -1.33 -21.29
C ARG A 240 -5.01 -0.86 -20.78
N THR A 241 -5.69 -1.66 -19.97
CA THR A 241 -7.02 -1.30 -19.46
C THR A 241 -6.92 -0.09 -18.55
N THR A 242 -5.97 -0.07 -17.62
CA THR A 242 -5.74 1.09 -16.75
C THR A 242 -5.28 2.30 -17.55
N LEU A 243 -4.31 2.16 -18.45
CA LEU A 243 -3.84 3.28 -19.28
C LEU A 243 -4.95 3.84 -20.17
N LYS A 244 -5.81 2.98 -20.73
CA LYS A 244 -6.96 3.42 -21.54
C LYS A 244 -7.88 4.30 -20.71
N ALA A 245 -8.23 3.90 -19.49
CA ALA A 245 -9.08 4.68 -18.59
C ALA A 245 -8.43 5.99 -18.13
N VAL A 246 -7.12 5.98 -17.86
CA VAL A 246 -6.37 7.17 -17.46
C VAL A 246 -6.20 8.16 -18.63
N ASP A 247 -5.93 7.63 -19.82
CA ASP A 247 -5.68 8.42 -21.03
C ASP A 247 -6.98 8.94 -21.69
N GLU A 248 -8.19 8.60 -21.17
CA GLU A 248 -9.46 9.12 -21.71
C GLU A 248 -9.50 10.65 -21.79
N THR A 249 -8.89 11.32 -20.80
CA THR A 249 -8.79 12.78 -20.77
C THR A 249 -7.41 13.32 -21.15
N TYR A 250 -6.46 12.42 -21.46
CA TYR A 250 -5.08 12.79 -21.73
C TYR A 250 -4.86 12.93 -23.25
N PRO A 251 -4.41 14.09 -23.75
CA PRO A 251 -4.21 14.25 -25.18
C PRO A 251 -3.19 13.23 -25.73
N ARG A 252 -3.59 12.45 -26.74
CA ARG A 252 -2.73 11.40 -27.34
C ARG A 252 -1.44 11.98 -27.92
N ASP A 253 -1.51 13.20 -28.44
CA ASP A 253 -0.41 13.96 -29.04
C ASP A 253 0.45 14.73 -28.01
N CYS A 254 0.14 14.66 -26.71
CA CYS A 254 0.94 15.31 -25.69
C CYS A 254 2.35 14.72 -25.61
N ARG A 255 3.33 15.55 -25.98
CA ARG A 255 4.78 15.27 -25.93
C ARG A 255 5.50 15.90 -24.74
N LEU A 256 4.76 16.56 -23.83
CA LEU A 256 5.36 17.12 -22.63
C LEU A 256 5.77 16.00 -21.68
N ALA A 257 6.94 16.17 -21.05
CA ALA A 257 7.36 15.31 -19.94
C ALA A 257 6.40 15.49 -18.76
N LEU A 258 6.19 14.43 -17.98
CA LEU A 258 5.48 14.52 -16.72
C LEU A 258 6.32 15.29 -15.69
N ALA A 259 5.68 16.13 -14.88
CA ALA A 259 6.37 16.90 -13.85
C ALA A 259 7.13 15.96 -12.88
N PRO A 260 8.36 16.31 -12.47
CA PRO A 260 9.19 15.46 -11.61
C PRO A 260 8.63 15.34 -10.18
N HIS A 261 9.11 14.35 -9.43
CA HIS A 261 8.83 14.15 -7.99
C HIS A 261 7.35 13.99 -7.60
N ASN A 262 6.52 13.52 -8.53
CA ASN A 262 5.11 13.23 -8.27
C ASN A 262 4.83 11.71 -8.26
N THR A 263 4.17 11.22 -7.21
CA THR A 263 3.84 9.79 -7.04
C THR A 263 2.87 9.27 -8.11
N THR A 264 1.84 10.03 -8.48
CA THR A 264 0.90 9.65 -9.54
C THR A 264 1.63 9.50 -10.88
N HIS A 265 2.54 10.41 -11.20
CA HIS A 265 3.36 10.31 -12.41
C HIS A 265 4.31 9.11 -12.37
N LEU A 266 4.89 8.82 -11.20
CA LEU A 266 5.72 7.63 -11.01
C LEU A 266 4.92 6.34 -11.25
N LEU A 267 3.70 6.22 -10.70
CA LEU A 267 2.81 5.08 -10.94
C LEU A 267 2.45 4.93 -12.43
N TYR A 268 2.16 6.05 -13.10
CA TYR A 268 1.91 6.07 -14.54
C TYR A 268 3.12 5.56 -15.35
N ILE A 269 4.33 6.04 -15.03
CA ILE A 269 5.55 5.61 -15.71
C ILE A 269 5.84 4.13 -15.42
N ARG A 270 5.67 3.66 -14.19
CA ARG A 270 5.81 2.23 -13.84
C ARG A 270 4.86 1.37 -14.64
N LEU A 271 3.58 1.74 -14.72
CA LEU A 271 2.57 1.03 -15.52
C LEU A 271 2.94 0.95 -17.01
N ARG A 272 3.39 2.06 -17.62
CA ARG A 272 3.89 2.05 -19.01
C ARG A 272 5.17 1.20 -19.17
N THR A 273 6.02 1.18 -18.15
CA THR A 273 7.24 0.36 -18.16
C THR A 273 6.89 -1.13 -18.15
N VAL A 274 5.90 -1.51 -17.35
CA VAL A 274 5.35 -2.89 -17.35
C VAL A 274 4.76 -3.24 -18.70
N LEU A 275 3.96 -2.34 -19.31
CA LEU A 275 3.38 -2.58 -20.63
C LEU A 275 4.48 -2.79 -21.69
N HIS A 276 5.50 -1.93 -21.72
CA HIS A 276 6.64 -2.07 -22.62
C HIS A 276 7.35 -3.42 -22.42
N ALA A 277 7.63 -3.81 -21.16
CA ALA A 277 8.27 -5.08 -20.85
C ALA A 277 7.42 -6.29 -21.27
N ALA A 278 6.12 -6.28 -20.96
CA ALA A 278 5.19 -7.34 -21.31
C ALA A 278 5.12 -7.55 -22.84
N LEU A 279 5.01 -6.46 -23.61
CA LEU A 279 5.02 -6.50 -25.08
C LEU A 279 6.35 -7.02 -25.65
N GLN A 280 7.47 -6.59 -25.05
CA GLN A 280 8.79 -7.04 -25.45
C GLN A 280 8.99 -8.55 -25.18
N PHE A 281 8.45 -9.06 -24.07
CA PHE A 281 8.56 -10.46 -23.67
C PHE A 281 7.55 -11.36 -24.39
N SER A 282 6.39 -10.84 -24.80
CA SER A 282 5.41 -11.53 -25.64
C SER A 282 5.74 -11.49 -27.14
N GLY A 283 6.85 -10.84 -27.54
CA GLY A 283 7.34 -10.80 -28.92
C GLY A 283 6.72 -9.71 -29.80
N ARG A 284 5.88 -8.83 -29.25
CA ARG A 284 5.20 -7.73 -29.96
C ARG A 284 6.09 -6.49 -30.07
N SER A 285 7.21 -6.66 -30.77
CA SER A 285 8.29 -5.66 -30.82
C SER A 285 7.87 -4.29 -31.39
N ASP A 286 6.98 -4.27 -32.38
CA ASP A 286 6.49 -3.02 -32.99
C ASP A 286 5.68 -2.19 -31.97
N GLU A 287 4.81 -2.84 -31.21
CA GLU A 287 4.02 -2.18 -30.16
C GLU A 287 4.90 -1.78 -28.97
N ALA A 288 5.88 -2.60 -28.62
CA ALA A 288 6.85 -2.29 -27.58
C ALA A 288 7.67 -1.03 -27.94
N GLN A 289 7.99 -0.83 -29.22
CA GLN A 289 8.69 0.35 -29.71
C GLN A 289 7.84 1.63 -29.59
N VAL A 290 6.54 1.56 -29.88
CA VAL A 290 5.62 2.68 -29.66
C VAL A 290 5.54 3.04 -28.17
N GLU A 291 5.42 2.05 -27.28
CA GLU A 291 5.41 2.30 -25.84
C GLU A 291 6.72 2.86 -25.31
N ARG A 292 7.85 2.48 -25.93
CA ARG A 292 9.15 3.07 -25.62
C ARG A 292 9.19 4.56 -25.93
N GLU A 293 8.60 5.01 -27.03
CA GLU A 293 8.55 6.44 -27.38
C GLU A 293 7.76 7.24 -26.35
N TYR A 294 6.65 6.69 -25.83
CA TYR A 294 5.92 7.29 -24.71
C TYR A 294 6.77 7.36 -23.45
N LEU A 295 7.50 6.29 -23.09
CA LEU A 295 8.38 6.29 -21.91
C LEU A 295 9.50 7.32 -22.03
N VAL A 296 10.16 7.42 -23.19
CA VAL A 296 11.25 8.39 -23.39
C VAL A 296 10.73 9.83 -23.36
N THR A 297 9.58 10.09 -23.97
CA THR A 297 9.02 11.44 -24.08
C THR A 297 8.41 11.90 -22.76
N ARG A 298 7.50 11.09 -22.19
CA ARG A 298 6.75 11.44 -20.98
C ARG A 298 7.53 11.17 -19.70
N GLY A 299 8.31 10.09 -19.68
CA GLY A 299 9.10 9.64 -18.53
C GLY A 299 10.50 10.22 -18.46
N ARG A 300 10.81 11.31 -19.19
CA ARG A 300 12.14 11.92 -19.22
C ARG A 300 12.75 12.10 -17.83
N GLU A 301 11.98 12.65 -16.90
CA GLU A 301 12.40 12.90 -15.50
C GLU A 301 12.46 11.63 -14.64
N TYR A 302 11.90 10.52 -15.13
CA TYR A 302 11.81 9.22 -14.45
C TYR A 302 12.69 8.15 -15.10
N ARG A 303 13.65 8.56 -15.93
CA ARG A 303 14.51 7.66 -16.71
C ARG A 303 15.28 6.66 -15.88
N ALA A 304 15.91 7.12 -14.80
CA ALA A 304 16.68 6.25 -13.92
C ALA A 304 15.80 5.13 -13.34
N GLU A 305 14.55 5.44 -13.02
CA GLU A 305 13.61 4.48 -12.43
C GLU A 305 13.16 3.43 -13.44
N TYR A 306 12.65 3.85 -14.61
CA TYR A 306 12.15 2.85 -15.57
C TYR A 306 13.29 2.00 -16.14
N GLU A 307 14.49 2.55 -16.34
CA GLU A 307 15.65 1.76 -16.80
C GLU A 307 16.10 0.74 -15.74
N ARG A 308 16.04 1.10 -14.45
CA ARG A 308 16.31 0.17 -13.35
C ARG A 308 15.31 -0.99 -13.35
N LEU A 309 14.01 -0.69 -13.46
CA LEU A 309 12.96 -1.72 -13.46
C LEU A 309 13.08 -2.67 -14.65
N LEU A 310 13.33 -2.15 -15.85
CA LEU A 310 13.56 -2.98 -17.04
C LEU A 310 14.78 -3.89 -16.89
N LYS A 311 15.81 -3.45 -16.15
CA LYS A 311 16.97 -4.28 -15.81
C LYS A 311 16.60 -5.40 -14.84
N GLU A 312 15.81 -5.11 -13.82
CA GLU A 312 15.37 -6.07 -12.82
C GLU A 312 14.44 -7.15 -13.39
N TRP A 313 13.56 -6.78 -14.31
CA TRP A 313 12.57 -7.70 -14.91
C TRP A 313 13.10 -8.50 -16.09
N ALA A 314 14.33 -8.23 -16.52
CA ALA A 314 14.93 -8.94 -17.64
C ALA A 314 15.02 -10.46 -17.36
N PRO A 315 14.46 -11.31 -18.24
CA PRO A 315 14.56 -12.74 -18.07
C PRO A 315 16.02 -13.19 -18.13
N ARG A 316 16.41 -14.16 -17.29
CA ARG A 316 17.79 -14.70 -17.24
C ARG A 316 18.31 -15.22 -18.58
N GLY A 317 17.41 -15.57 -19.51
CA GLY A 317 17.69 -15.98 -20.89
C GLY A 317 17.40 -14.93 -21.96
N ALA A 318 17.33 -13.63 -21.62
CA ALA A 318 16.98 -12.58 -22.58
C ALA A 318 17.86 -12.63 -23.84
N THR A 319 17.22 -12.59 -25.02
CA THR A 319 17.91 -12.59 -26.31
C THR A 319 18.74 -11.31 -26.49
N ALA A 320 19.71 -11.31 -27.40
CA ALA A 320 20.52 -10.11 -27.68
C ALA A 320 19.64 -8.90 -28.08
N GLN A 321 18.54 -9.15 -28.79
CA GLN A 321 17.56 -8.13 -29.17
C GLN A 321 16.80 -7.60 -27.95
N GLN A 322 16.36 -8.48 -27.03
CA GLN A 322 15.73 -8.08 -25.76
C GLN A 322 16.71 -7.31 -24.87
N ARG A 323 17.97 -7.75 -24.79
CA ARG A 323 19.03 -7.06 -24.03
C ARG A 323 19.32 -5.66 -24.57
N THR A 324 19.33 -5.50 -25.89
CA THR A 324 19.51 -4.19 -26.54
C THR A 324 18.28 -3.30 -26.32
N ALA A 325 17.08 -3.86 -26.48
CA ALA A 325 15.82 -3.14 -26.26
C ALA A 325 15.72 -2.64 -24.81
N LEU A 326 16.06 -3.47 -23.82
CA LEU A 326 16.00 -3.14 -22.40
C LEU A 326 17.23 -2.36 -21.87
N ARG A 327 18.20 -1.99 -22.74
CA ARG A 327 19.47 -1.34 -22.35
C ARG A 327 20.23 -2.13 -21.25
N LEU A 328 20.25 -3.46 -21.38
CA LEU A 328 20.99 -4.37 -20.51
C LEU A 328 22.46 -4.50 -20.90
N VAL A 329 22.83 -4.05 -22.09
CA VAL A 329 24.21 -4.04 -22.59
C VAL A 329 24.70 -2.60 -22.54
N HIS A 330 25.79 -2.39 -21.80
CA HIS A 330 26.57 -1.15 -21.82
C HIS A 330 27.56 -1.18 -22.99
#